data_AF-A0A0S2W2P1-F1
#
_entry.id   AF-A0A0S2W2P1-F1
#
_cell.length_a   1.000
_cell.length_b   1.000
_cell.length_c   1.000
_cell.angle_alpha   90.00
_cell.angle_beta   90.00
_cell.angle_gamma   90.00
#
_symmetry.space_group_name_H-M   'P 1'
#
loop_
_entity.id
_entity.type
_entity.pdbx_description
1 polymer ?
#
loop_
_entity_poly.entity_id
_entity_poly.type
_entity_poly.pdbx_seq_one_letter_code
_entity_poly.pdbx_strand_id
1 'polypeptide(L)'
;MNYEGLTDRELWELLFQKAEAEMAVYMRELDQLPRAELIMAADEISAMVTCRAELMALGENLSREKTLFLLRLEKPLECLSEAWMERRAVDEGELFQSLLIEVYEDEHQQLLNEPLML
;
A
#
# COMPACT_ATOMS: atom_id res chain seq x y z
N MET A 1 -2.07 7.57 -25.79
CA MET A 1 -3.06 8.67 -25.84
C MET A 1 -2.31 9.99 -25.92
N ASN A 2 -2.86 11.01 -26.60
CA ASN A 2 -2.33 12.37 -26.52
C ASN A 2 -3.01 13.08 -25.33
N TYR A 3 -2.20 13.62 -24.41
CA TYR A 3 -2.66 14.35 -23.22
C TYR A 3 -2.43 15.87 -23.34
N GLU A 4 -2.01 16.33 -24.51
CA GLU A 4 -1.84 17.76 -24.81
C GLU A 4 -3.17 18.51 -24.66
N GLY A 5 -3.10 19.69 -24.04
CA GLY A 5 -4.26 20.56 -23.83
C GLY A 5 -5.12 20.24 -22.60
N LEU A 6 -4.93 19.09 -21.94
CA LEU A 6 -5.65 18.76 -20.71
C LEU A 6 -5.10 19.55 -19.51
N THR A 7 -6.01 20.03 -18.67
CA THR A 7 -5.71 20.63 -17.36
C THR A 7 -5.17 19.59 -16.37
N ASP A 8 -4.52 20.03 -15.30
CA ASP A 8 -4.00 19.10 -14.28
C ASP A 8 -5.12 18.30 -13.61
N ARG A 9 -6.29 18.91 -13.43
CA ARG A 9 -7.50 18.23 -12.95
C ARG A 9 -7.97 17.14 -13.91
N GLU A 10 -8.08 17.42 -15.20
CA GLU A 10 -8.51 16.41 -16.19
C GLU A 10 -7.51 15.24 -16.27
N LEU A 11 -6.21 15.53 -16.16
CA LEU A 11 -5.19 14.49 -16.08
C LEU A 11 -5.34 13.64 -14.82
N TRP A 12 -5.59 14.26 -13.66
CA TRP A 12 -5.87 13.55 -12.43
C TRP A 12 -7.13 12.69 -12.54
N GLU A 13 -8.23 13.21 -13.08
CA GLU A 13 -9.48 12.46 -13.28
C GLU A 13 -9.27 11.23 -14.18
N LEU A 14 -8.46 11.35 -15.25
CA LEU A 14 -8.08 10.22 -16.09
C LEU A 14 -7.24 9.18 -15.33
N LEU A 15 -6.28 9.64 -14.52
CA LEU A 15 -5.43 8.74 -13.74
C LEU A 15 -6.24 8.01 -12.66
N PHE A 16 -7.13 8.73 -11.99
CA PHE A 16 -8.09 8.19 -11.03
C PHE A 16 -8.91 7.07 -11.66
N GLN A 17 -9.56 7.32 -12.80
CA GLN A 17 -10.37 6.32 -13.49
C GLN A 17 -9.54 5.09 -13.88
N LYS A 18 -8.30 5.31 -14.33
CA LYS A 18 -7.40 4.23 -14.72
C LYS A 18 -6.99 3.35 -13.54
N ALA A 19 -6.59 3.96 -12.43
CA ALA A 19 -6.22 3.25 -11.20
C ALA A 19 -7.42 2.50 -10.59
N GLU A 20 -8.61 3.10 -10.56
CA GLU A 20 -9.81 2.42 -10.07
C GLU A 20 -10.24 1.26 -10.97
N ALA A 21 -10.11 1.40 -12.30
CA ALA A 21 -10.41 0.33 -13.24
C ALA A 21 -9.45 -0.85 -13.06
N GLU A 22 -8.16 -0.57 -12.87
CA GLU A 22 -7.14 -1.57 -12.56
C GLU A 22 -7.45 -2.28 -11.23
N MET A 23 -7.74 -1.52 -10.16
CA MET A 23 -8.12 -2.10 -8.86
C MET A 23 -9.36 -2.99 -8.97
N ALA A 24 -10.35 -2.57 -9.76
CA ALA A 24 -11.56 -3.37 -9.97
C ALA A 24 -11.29 -4.68 -10.73
N VAL A 25 -10.32 -4.70 -11.65
CA VAL A 25 -9.85 -5.94 -12.29
C VAL A 25 -9.15 -6.81 -11.25
N TYR A 26 -8.18 -6.23 -10.53
CA TYR A 26 -7.41 -6.92 -9.49
C TYR A 26 -8.31 -7.61 -8.45
N MET A 27 -9.28 -6.89 -7.89
CA MET A 27 -10.21 -7.46 -6.90
C MET A 27 -11.03 -8.63 -7.46
N ARG A 28 -11.45 -8.57 -8.74
CA ARG A 28 -12.17 -9.68 -9.37
C ARG A 28 -11.30 -10.90 -9.61
N GLU A 29 -9.99 -10.70 -9.80
CA GLU A 29 -9.03 -11.79 -9.90
C GLU A 29 -8.83 -12.44 -8.53
N LEU A 30 -8.67 -11.64 -7.47
CA LEU A 30 -8.61 -12.13 -6.09
C LEU A 30 -9.84 -12.96 -5.71
N ASP A 31 -11.04 -12.52 -6.06
CA ASP A 31 -12.30 -13.24 -5.76
C ASP A 31 -12.35 -14.66 -6.36
N GLN A 32 -11.52 -14.95 -7.37
CA GLN A 32 -11.45 -16.25 -8.05
C GLN A 32 -10.32 -17.14 -7.52
N LEU A 33 -9.42 -16.60 -6.69
CA LEU A 33 -8.27 -17.34 -6.19
C LEU A 33 -8.68 -18.37 -5.12
N PRO A 34 -8.07 -19.57 -5.13
CA PRO A 34 -8.15 -20.49 -4.01
C PRO A 34 -7.64 -19.84 -2.72
N ARG A 35 -8.17 -20.26 -1.57
CA ARG A 35 -7.79 -19.72 -0.25
C ARG A 35 -6.27 -19.75 0.00
N ALA A 36 -5.58 -20.80 -0.42
CA ALA A 36 -4.13 -20.90 -0.22
C ALA A 36 -3.37 -19.83 -1.02
N GLU A 37 -3.78 -19.57 -2.25
CA GLU A 37 -3.18 -18.54 -3.11
C GLU A 37 -3.50 -17.14 -2.60
N LEU A 38 -4.70 -16.90 -2.08
CA LEU A 38 -5.05 -15.65 -1.40
C LEU A 38 -4.16 -15.34 -0.19
N ILE A 39 -3.80 -16.36 0.59
CA ILE A 39 -2.88 -16.21 1.72
C ILE A 39 -1.48 -15.83 1.22
N MET A 40 -1.03 -16.46 0.14
CA MET A 40 0.28 -16.15 -0.46
C MET A 40 0.32 -14.74 -1.07
N ALA A 41 -0.80 -14.22 -1.53
CA ALA A 41 -0.91 -12.87 -2.09
C ALA A 41 -1.03 -11.76 -1.04
N ALA A 42 -1.02 -12.05 0.27
CA ALA A 42 -1.31 -11.06 1.31
C ALA A 42 -0.43 -9.80 1.26
N ASP A 43 0.86 -9.96 1.00
CA ASP A 43 1.80 -8.83 0.90
C ASP A 43 1.55 -7.98 -0.34
N GLU A 44 1.25 -8.63 -1.47
CA GLU A 44 0.87 -7.96 -2.72
C GLU A 44 -0.44 -7.20 -2.56
N ILE A 45 -1.46 -7.81 -1.91
CA ILE A 45 -2.72 -7.15 -1.59
C ILE A 45 -2.48 -5.92 -0.72
N SER A 46 -1.64 -6.06 0.32
CA SER A 46 -1.27 -4.94 1.18
C SER A 46 -0.60 -3.83 0.39
N ALA A 47 0.34 -4.17 -0.51
CA ALA A 47 1.03 -3.19 -1.35
C ALA A 47 0.05 -2.49 -2.31
N MET A 48 -0.84 -3.23 -2.98
CA MET A 48 -1.88 -2.67 -3.85
C MET A 48 -2.74 -1.64 -3.15
N VAL A 49 -3.29 -2.04 -1.99
CA VAL A 49 -4.22 -1.20 -1.23
C VAL A 49 -3.51 0.05 -0.74
N THR A 50 -2.28 -0.07 -0.25
CA THR A 50 -1.48 1.07 0.20
C THR A 50 -1.17 2.02 -0.97
N CYS A 51 -0.63 1.52 -2.09
CA CYS A 51 -0.29 2.34 -3.24
C CYS A 51 -1.51 3.07 -3.82
N ARG A 52 -2.67 2.39 -3.88
CA ARG A 52 -3.93 3.03 -4.26
C ARG A 52 -4.30 4.14 -3.28
N ALA A 53 -4.33 3.86 -1.98
CA ALA A 53 -4.75 4.83 -0.97
C ALA A 53 -3.87 6.09 -0.99
N GLU A 54 -2.55 5.91 -1.05
CA GLU A 54 -1.59 7.02 -1.11
C GLU A 54 -1.72 7.83 -2.41
N LEU A 55 -1.94 7.15 -3.55
CA LEU A 55 -2.22 7.83 -4.82
C LEU A 55 -3.48 8.71 -4.70
N MET A 56 -4.55 8.20 -4.10
CA MET A 56 -5.80 8.96 -3.90
C MET A 56 -5.62 10.12 -2.91
N ALA A 57 -4.81 9.94 -1.87
CA ALA A 57 -4.52 10.98 -0.89
C ALA A 57 -3.72 12.15 -1.50
N LEU A 58 -2.82 11.87 -2.44
CA LEU A 58 -2.11 12.91 -3.20
C LEU A 58 -3.08 13.75 -4.03
N GLY A 59 -4.03 13.10 -4.72
CA GLY A 59 -5.04 13.80 -5.51
C GLY A 59 -4.42 14.74 -6.55
N GLU A 60 -5.06 15.90 -6.73
CA GLU A 60 -4.58 16.97 -7.62
C GLU A 60 -3.23 17.59 -7.18
N ASN A 61 -2.69 17.26 -5.99
CA ASN A 61 -1.35 17.70 -5.58
C ASN A 61 -0.24 16.90 -6.28
N LEU A 62 -0.58 15.82 -6.99
CA LEU A 62 0.39 15.09 -7.80
C LEU A 62 0.85 15.97 -8.97
N SER A 63 2.16 16.13 -9.13
CA SER A 63 2.68 16.97 -10.21
C SER A 63 2.25 16.46 -11.59
N ARG A 64 2.06 17.38 -12.53
CA ARG A 64 1.69 17.06 -13.91
C ARG A 64 2.62 16.03 -14.55
N GLU A 65 3.93 16.17 -14.34
CA GLU A 65 4.93 15.23 -14.85
C GLU A 65 4.70 13.80 -14.34
N LYS A 66 4.50 13.64 -13.03
CA LYS A 66 4.24 12.33 -12.41
C LYS A 66 2.89 11.75 -12.87
N THR A 67 1.87 12.60 -13.00
CA THR A 67 0.55 12.19 -13.51
C THR A 67 0.66 11.66 -14.94
N LEU A 68 1.36 12.38 -15.83
CA LEU A 68 1.59 11.95 -17.21
C LEU A 68 2.44 10.68 -17.29
N PHE A 69 3.42 10.52 -16.40
CA PHE A 69 4.20 9.28 -16.31
C PHE A 69 3.30 8.09 -15.97
N LEU A 70 2.50 8.18 -14.90
CA LEU A 70 1.61 7.09 -14.48
C LEU A 70 0.53 6.77 -15.53
N LEU A 71 0.00 7.79 -16.22
CA LEU A 71 -0.97 7.62 -17.29
C LEU A 71 -0.44 6.81 -18.49
N ARG A 72 0.89 6.81 -18.72
CA ARG A 72 1.54 6.03 -19.79
C ARG A 72 1.70 4.55 -19.44
N LEU A 73 1.66 4.20 -18.15
CA LEU A 73 1.76 2.81 -17.71
C LEU A 73 0.48 2.07 -18.02
N GLU A 74 0.58 0.79 -18.38
CA GLU A 74 -0.62 -0.04 -18.60
C GLU A 74 -1.37 -0.25 -17.28
N LYS A 75 -0.61 -0.59 -16.23
CA LYS A 75 -1.09 -0.91 -14.89
C LYS A 75 -0.30 -0.10 -13.84
N PRO A 76 -0.64 1.19 -13.64
CA PRO A 76 0.10 2.06 -12.74
C PRO A 76 0.13 1.56 -11.29
N LEU A 77 -0.91 0.91 -10.77
CA LEU A 77 -0.90 0.39 -9.40
C LEU A 77 0.01 -0.84 -9.27
N GLU A 78 -0.01 -1.76 -10.24
CA GLU A 78 0.91 -2.92 -10.35
C GLU A 78 2.36 -2.45 -10.23
N CYS A 79 2.78 -1.53 -11.11
CA CYS A 79 4.14 -0.99 -11.08
C CYS A 79 4.51 -0.30 -9.76
N LEU A 80 3.57 0.44 -9.15
CA LEU A 80 3.83 1.09 -7.88
C LEU A 80 3.96 0.08 -6.73
N SER A 81 3.14 -0.97 -6.73
CA SER A 81 3.15 -2.00 -5.68
C SER A 81 4.40 -2.85 -5.69
N GLU A 82 4.90 -3.24 -6.88
CA GLU A 82 6.12 -4.05 -7.02
C GLU A 82 7.29 -3.23 -6.46
N ALA A 83 7.39 -1.98 -6.89
CA ALA A 83 8.40 -1.06 -6.44
C ALA A 83 8.25 -0.69 -4.95
N TRP A 84 7.03 -0.76 -4.40
CA TRP A 84 6.77 -0.61 -2.96
C TRP A 84 7.28 -1.82 -2.18
N MET A 85 6.97 -3.03 -2.63
CA MET A 85 7.39 -4.28 -1.99
C MET A 85 8.92 -4.42 -1.98
N GLU A 86 9.60 -4.10 -3.08
CA GLU A 86 11.07 -4.10 -3.14
C GLU A 86 11.72 -3.18 -2.10
N ARG A 87 11.09 -2.04 -1.80
CA ARG A 87 11.59 -1.06 -0.83
C ARG A 87 11.21 -1.38 0.61
N ARG A 88 10.10 -2.09 0.81
CA ARG A 88 9.59 -2.47 2.13
C ARG A 88 10.25 -3.74 2.68
N ALA A 89 11.39 -4.17 2.13
CA ALA A 89 12.17 -5.28 2.67
C ALA A 89 12.68 -4.94 4.08
N VAL A 90 11.80 -5.17 5.07
CA VAL A 90 12.11 -5.14 6.50
C VAL A 90 12.59 -6.53 6.87
N ASP A 91 13.69 -6.62 7.61
CA ASP A 91 14.08 -7.89 8.22
C ASP A 91 13.04 -8.24 9.30
N GLU A 92 12.10 -9.13 8.95
CA GLU A 92 11.04 -9.57 9.85
C GLU A 92 11.61 -10.22 11.13
N GLY A 93 12.79 -10.82 11.04
CA GLY A 93 13.47 -11.42 12.19
C GLY A 93 13.94 -10.36 13.19
N GLU A 94 14.50 -9.26 12.72
CA GLU A 94 14.87 -8.12 13.57
C GLU A 94 13.62 -7.44 14.15
N LEU A 95 12.60 -7.19 13.34
CA LEU A 95 11.34 -6.59 13.79
C LEU A 95 10.69 -7.44 14.90
N PHE A 96 10.64 -8.76 14.71
CA PHE A 96 10.08 -9.67 15.70
C PHE A 96 10.87 -9.67 17.00
N GLN A 97 12.21 -9.63 16.94
CA GLN A 97 13.05 -9.56 18.13
C GLN A 97 12.83 -8.28 18.92
N SER A 98 12.74 -7.13 18.25
CA SER A 98 12.41 -5.85 18.89
C SER A 98 11.03 -5.90 19.55
N LEU A 99 10.02 -6.42 18.85
CA LEU A 99 8.66 -6.56 19.40
C LEU A 99 8.63 -7.48 20.63
N LEU A 100 9.39 -8.58 20.62
CA LEU A 100 9.46 -9.49 21.78
C LEU A 100 10.03 -8.79 23.02
N ILE A 101 11.06 -7.96 22.84
CA ILE A 101 11.63 -7.15 23.93
C ILE A 101 10.60 -6.16 24.45
N GLU A 102 9.93 -5.41 23.56
CA GLU A 102 8.90 -4.43 23.94
C GLU A 102 7.78 -5.07 24.76
N VAL A 103 7.23 -6.19 24.29
CA VAL A 103 6.15 -6.90 24.99
C VAL A 103 6.61 -7.42 26.36
N TYR A 104 7.83 -7.94 26.46
CA TYR A 104 8.39 -8.41 27.73
C TYR A 104 8.62 -7.27 28.73
N GLU A 105 9.18 -6.15 28.26
CA GLU A 105 9.43 -4.97 29.11
C GLU A 105 8.13 -4.32 29.59
N ASP A 106 7.10 -4.28 28.74
CA ASP A 106 5.77 -3.78 29.09
C ASP A 106 5.11 -4.62 30.20
N GLU A 107 5.18 -5.95 30.14
CA GLU A 107 4.70 -6.82 31.23
C GLU A 107 5.47 -6.57 32.53
N HIS A 108 6.80 -6.43 32.44
CA HIS A 108 7.64 -6.17 33.61
C HIS A 108 7.40 -4.81 34.25
N GLN A 109 7.16 -3.76 33.45
CA GLN A 109 6.80 -2.44 33.97
C GLN A 109 5.42 -2.45 34.63
N GLN A 110 4.44 -3.20 34.10
CA GLN A 110 3.13 -3.32 34.72
C GLN A 110 3.20 -4.01 36.09
N LEU A 111 3.98 -5.09 36.21
CA LEU A 111 4.20 -5.80 37.48
C LEU A 111 4.93 -4.95 38.53
N LEU A 112 5.84 -4.07 38.12
CA LEU A 112 6.55 -3.15 39.03
C LEU A 112 5.67 -1.97 39.48
N ASN A 113 4.63 -1.63 38.71
CA ASN A 113 3.71 -0.53 38.98
C ASN A 113 2.41 -0.97 39.69
N GLU A 114 2.22 -2.27 39.95
CA GLU A 114 1.15 -2.73 40.84
C GLU A 114 1.42 -2.26 42.28
N PRO A 115 0.52 -1.46 42.91
CA PRO A 115 0.71 -1.10 44.29
C PRO A 115 0.62 -2.37 45.13
N LEU A 116 1.65 -2.61 45.96
CA LEU A 116 1.62 -3.65 47.00
C LEU A 116 0.38 -3.43 47.87
N MET A 117 -0.70 -4.14 47.56
CA MET A 117 -1.89 -4.24 48.41
C MET A 117 -1.52 -5.16 49.57
N LEU A 118 -0.92 -4.55 50.60
CA LEU A 118 -0.83 -5.11 51.96
C LEU A 118 -2.11 -4.80 52.74
#